data_AF-A0A832MSY1-F1
#
_entry.id   AF-A0A832MSY1-F1
#
_cell.length_a   1.000
_cell.length_b   1.000
_cell.length_c   1.000
_cell.angle_alpha   90.00
_cell.angle_beta   90.00
_cell.angle_gamma   90.00
#
_symmetry.space_group_name_H-M   'P 1'
#
loop_
_entity.id
_entity.type
_entity.pdbx_description
1 polymer ?
#
loop_
_entity_poly.entity_id
_entity_poly.type
_entity_poly.pdbx_seq_one_letter_code
_entity_poly.pdbx_strand_id
1 'polypeptide(L)'
;MSFLRSERKAVLLLADGSVWWGQAFAGSGEARGEVVFNTALTGYQEVLTDPSYKEQIVVMTYPMMGNYGINNEDMESAGIYLEGFIVKEYS
;
A
#
# COMPACT_ATOMS: atom_id res chain seq x y z
N MET A 1 -16.12 -4.25 -20.85
CA MET A 1 -16.11 -5.58 -20.21
C MET A 1 -15.92 -5.39 -18.72
N SER A 2 -17.01 -5.49 -17.97
CA SER A 2 -17.00 -5.36 -16.50
C SER A 2 -16.43 -6.67 -15.91
N PHE A 3 -15.17 -6.63 -15.47
CA PHE A 3 -14.65 -7.65 -14.58
C PHE A 3 -15.19 -7.34 -13.19
N LEU A 4 -15.93 -8.29 -12.62
CA LEU A 4 -16.42 -8.25 -11.24
C LEU A 4 -15.22 -8.17 -10.30
N ARG A 5 -14.78 -6.95 -9.96
CA ARG A 5 -13.86 -6.72 -8.85
C ARG A 5 -14.63 -7.19 -7.62
N SER A 6 -14.24 -8.32 -7.04
CA SER A 6 -14.71 -8.70 -5.71
C SER A 6 -14.32 -7.54 -4.79
N GLU A 7 -15.30 -6.72 -4.40
CA GLU A 7 -15.09 -5.58 -3.52
C GLU A 7 -14.85 -6.10 -2.10
N ARG A 8 -13.66 -6.66 -1.88
CA ARG A 8 -13.20 -7.07 -0.56
C ARG A 8 -13.04 -5.79 0.25
N LYS A 9 -14.01 -5.53 1.12
CA LYS A 9 -13.99 -4.37 2.00
C LYS A 9 -12.78 -4.44 2.91
N ALA A 10 -12.10 -3.31 3.04
CA ALA A 10 -11.02 -3.10 3.99
C ALA A 10 -11.34 -1.87 4.84
N VAL A 11 -10.74 -1.80 6.02
CA VAL A 11 -10.89 -0.67 6.93
C VAL A 11 -9.51 -0.31 7.51
N LEU A 12 -9.22 0.98 7.55
CA LEU A 12 -8.13 1.56 8.31
C LEU A 12 -8.73 2.17 9.58
N LEU A 13 -8.28 1.68 10.73
CA LEU A 13 -8.62 2.22 12.04
C LEU A 13 -7.35 2.84 12.64
N LEU A 14 -7.42 4.10 13.02
CA LEU A 14 -6.33 4.81 13.67
C LEU A 14 -6.52 4.86 15.20
N ALA A 15 -5.43 5.09 15.93
CA ALA A 15 -5.43 5.12 17.39
C ALA A 15 -6.30 6.25 17.99
N ASP A 16 -6.53 7.33 17.22
CA ASP A 16 -7.41 8.44 17.59
C ASP A 16 -8.91 8.11 17.41
N GLY A 17 -9.22 6.90 16.91
CA GLY A 17 -10.59 6.46 16.61
C GLY A 17 -11.06 6.83 15.20
N SER A 18 -10.24 7.46 14.36
CA SER A 18 -10.56 7.72 12.96
C SER A 18 -10.70 6.42 12.17
N VAL A 19 -11.74 6.34 11.33
CA VAL A 19 -12.06 5.16 10.53
C VAL A 19 -12.20 5.52 9.05
N TRP A 20 -11.46 4.80 8.21
CA TRP A 20 -11.50 4.96 6.76
C TRP A 20 -11.84 3.63 6.09
N TRP A 21 -12.88 3.63 5.26
CA TRP A 21 -13.29 2.44 4.50
C TRP A 21 -12.69 2.46 3.11
N GLY A 22 -12.26 1.28 2.64
CA GLY A 22 -11.68 1.11 1.32
C GLY A 22 -11.88 -0.30 0.78
N GLN A 23 -11.11 -0.61 -0.26
CA GLN A 23 -11.12 -1.91 -0.93
C GLN A 23 -9.72 -2.53 -0.87
N ALA A 24 -9.64 -3.81 -0.52
CA ALA A 24 -8.40 -4.57 -0.56
C ALA A 24 -8.08 -4.97 -2.01
N PHE A 25 -7.03 -4.39 -2.58
CA PHE A 25 -6.51 -4.77 -3.90
C PHE A 25 -5.49 -5.91 -3.82
N ALA A 26 -4.79 -6.08 -2.70
CA ALA A 26 -3.81 -7.13 -2.48
C ALA A 26 -3.89 -7.66 -1.04
N GLY A 27 -3.41 -8.89 -0.82
CA GLY A 27 -3.38 -9.52 0.51
C GLY A 27 -4.76 -9.80 1.11
N SER A 28 -4.78 -10.35 2.32
CA SER A 28 -5.95 -10.57 3.15
C SER A 28 -5.53 -10.71 4.61
N GLY A 29 -6.40 -10.35 5.55
CA GLY A 29 -6.14 -10.47 6.99
C GLY A 29 -6.07 -9.10 7.66
N GLU A 30 -5.38 -9.06 8.79
CA GLU A 30 -5.17 -7.87 9.61
C GLU A 30 -3.68 -7.54 9.65
N ALA A 31 -3.36 -6.26 9.50
CA ALA A 31 -2.02 -5.72 9.67
C ALA A 31 -2.06 -4.62 10.73
N ARG A 32 -0.95 -4.45 11.46
CA ARG A 32 -0.78 -3.42 12.48
C ARG A 32 0.58 -2.78 12.30
N GLY A 33 0.64 -1.47 12.47
CA GLY A 33 1.88 -0.73 12.32
C GLY A 33 1.68 0.76 12.50
N GLU A 34 2.79 1.49 12.49
CA GLU A 34 2.77 2.95 12.44
C GLU A 34 2.30 3.43 11.07
N VAL A 35 1.29 4.29 11.02
CA VAL A 35 0.82 4.87 9.77
C VAL A 35 1.70 6.07 9.42
N VAL A 36 2.44 5.96 8.31
CA VAL A 36 3.31 7.01 7.78
C VAL A 36 2.84 7.42 6.38
N PHE A 37 3.26 8.60 5.91
CA PHE A 37 2.99 9.02 4.54
C PHE A 37 4.28 9.30 3.77
N ASN A 38 4.29 8.97 2.49
CA ASN A 38 5.40 9.23 1.58
C ASN A 38 4.95 10.14 0.43
N THR A 39 5.74 11.19 0.16
CA THR A 39 5.45 12.24 -0.83
C THR A 39 6.00 11.97 -2.24
N ALA A 40 6.66 10.82 -2.44
CA ALA A 40 7.17 10.42 -3.73
C ALA A 40 6.02 10.21 -4.72
N LEU A 41 6.23 10.71 -5.95
CA LEU A 41 5.27 10.60 -7.03
C LEU A 41 5.43 9.30 -7.83
N THR A 42 6.63 8.71 -7.75
CA THR A 42 7.06 7.49 -8.44
C THR A 42 7.87 6.65 -7.45
N GLY A 43 8.35 5.49 -7.89
CA GLY A 43 9.19 4.60 -7.09
C GLY A 43 8.41 3.84 -6.01
N TYR A 44 7.17 3.41 -6.29
CA TYR A 44 6.38 2.67 -5.30
C TYR A 44 6.96 1.28 -5.01
N GLN A 45 7.74 0.72 -5.92
CA GLN A 45 8.35 -0.59 -5.72
C GLN A 45 9.50 -0.52 -4.73
N GLU A 46 10.32 0.51 -4.85
CA GLU A 46 11.39 0.84 -3.93
C GLU A 46 10.81 1.08 -2.53
N VAL A 47 9.71 1.83 -2.42
CA VAL A 47 8.98 2.00 -1.15
C VAL A 47 8.46 0.67 -0.58
N LEU A 48 7.89 -0.20 -1.41
CA LEU A 48 7.41 -1.51 -0.96
C LEU A 48 8.54 -2.40 -0.42
N THR A 49 9.75 -2.24 -0.97
CA THR A 49 10.88 -3.14 -0.73
C THR A 49 11.96 -2.54 0.16
N ASP A 50 11.88 -1.27 0.53
CA ASP A 50 12.81 -0.65 1.46
C ASP A 50 12.62 -1.22 2.89
N PRO A 51 13.65 -1.85 3.49
CA PRO A 51 13.59 -2.37 4.85
C PRO A 51 13.28 -1.34 5.93
N SER A 52 13.45 -0.04 5.64
CA SER A 52 13.16 1.05 6.56
C SER A 52 11.69 1.15 6.96
N TYR A 53 10.76 0.64 6.13
CA TYR A 53 9.32 0.63 6.40
C TYR A 53 8.84 -0.57 7.22
N LYS A 54 9.75 -1.35 7.81
CA LYS A 54 9.36 -2.46 8.67
C LYS A 54 8.49 -1.97 9.83
N GLU A 55 7.42 -2.71 10.15
CA GLU A 55 6.40 -2.33 11.16
C GLU A 55 5.59 -1.06 10.81
N GLN A 56 5.67 -0.59 9.56
CA GLN A 56 4.94 0.59 9.10
C GLN A 56 3.88 0.26 8.05
N ILE A 57 2.82 1.07 8.05
CA ILE A 57 1.77 1.09 7.03
C ILE A 57 1.95 2.39 6.25
N VAL A 58 2.31 2.28 4.97
CA VAL A 58 2.68 3.44 4.15
C VAL A 58 1.48 3.95 3.35
N VAL A 59 1.19 5.23 3.48
CA VAL A 59 0.23 5.98 2.67
C VAL A 59 0.99 6.75 1.59
N MET A 60 0.70 6.49 0.32
CA MET A 60 1.25 7.31 -0.75
C MET A 60 0.39 8.55 -0.96
N THR A 61 1.03 9.72 -1.12
CA THR A 61 0.28 10.95 -1.43
C THR A 61 -0.10 11.07 -2.90
N TYR A 62 0.67 10.46 -3.81
CA TYR A 62 0.32 10.44 -5.24
C TYR A 62 -0.85 9.47 -5.49
N PRO A 63 -1.90 9.88 -6.21
CA PRO A 63 -3.16 9.15 -6.20
C PRO A 63 -3.13 7.82 -6.98
N MET A 64 -2.32 7.71 -8.04
CA MET A 64 -2.31 6.53 -8.91
C MET A 64 -1.09 5.65 -8.63
N MET A 65 -1.32 4.41 -8.20
CA MET A 65 -0.28 3.42 -7.94
C MET A 65 -0.48 2.16 -8.77
N GLY A 66 0.62 1.49 -9.12
CA GLY A 66 0.61 0.27 -9.95
C GLY A 66 0.62 0.53 -11.46
N ASN A 67 0.67 1.79 -11.88
CA ASN A 67 0.55 2.19 -13.30
C ASN A 67 1.69 1.69 -14.21
N TYR A 68 2.85 1.31 -13.67
CA TYR A 68 3.98 0.77 -14.45
C TYR A 68 4.40 -0.65 -14.00
N GLY A 69 3.58 -1.34 -13.20
CA GLY A 69 3.89 -2.69 -12.73
C GLY A 69 5.11 -2.76 -11.82
N ILE A 70 5.83 -3.88 -11.85
CA ILE A 70 7.08 -4.11 -11.09
C ILE A 70 8.14 -4.73 -12.00
N ASN A 71 9.41 -4.57 -11.65
CA ASN A 71 10.55 -5.19 -12.32
C ASN A 71 11.63 -5.62 -11.32
N ASN A 72 12.70 -6.30 -11.75
CA ASN A 72 13.75 -6.76 -10.82
C ASN A 72 14.82 -5.71 -10.52
N GLU A 73 14.90 -4.63 -11.29
CA GLU A 73 15.93 -3.59 -11.21
C GLU A 73 15.64 -2.58 -10.09
N ASP A 74 14.36 -2.32 -9.81
CA ASP A 74 13.90 -1.36 -8.79
C ASP A 74 13.60 -2.02 -7.42
N MET A 75 14.24 -3.15 -7.13
CA MET A 75 14.12 -3.83 -5.83
C MET A 75 15.20 -3.34 -4.87
N GLU A 76 14.82 -2.68 -3.77
CA GLU A 76 15.76 -2.22 -2.73
C GLU A 76 16.19 -3.35 -1.78
N SER A 77 15.49 -4.49 -1.83
CA SER A 77 15.80 -5.65 -1.01
C SER A 77 15.17 -6.94 -1.56
N ALA A 78 15.33 -8.05 -0.83
CA ALA A 78 14.85 -9.37 -1.23
C ALA A 78 13.32 -9.56 -1.14
N GLY A 79 12.55 -8.58 -0.66
CA GLY A 79 11.11 -8.76 -0.44
C GLY A 79 10.38 -7.49 -0.04
N ILE A 80 9.10 -7.64 0.32
CA ILE A 80 8.26 -6.56 0.83
C ILE A 80 8.43 -6.47 2.36
N TYR A 81 8.70 -5.27 2.87
CA TYR A 81 9.01 -5.06 4.29
C TYR A 81 7.93 -4.32 5.08
N LEU A 82 7.13 -3.48 4.39
CA LEU A 82 6.00 -2.79 5.01
C LEU A 82 4.87 -3.75 5.42
N GLU A 83 4.11 -3.35 6.43
CA GLU A 83 2.97 -4.11 6.96
C GLU A 83 1.68 -3.83 6.18
N GLY A 84 1.58 -2.66 5.53
CA GLY A 84 0.41 -2.30 4.74
C GLY A 84 0.65 -1.14 3.80
N PHE A 85 -0.09 -1.11 2.68
CA PHE A 85 0.08 -0.11 1.63
C PHE A 85 -1.28 0.53 1.30
N ILE A 86 -1.37 1.84 1.47
CA ILE A 86 -2.61 2.62 1.30
C ILE A 86 -2.44 3.58 0.13
N VAL A 87 -3.37 3.51 -0.81
CA VAL A 87 -3.37 4.30 -2.05
C VAL A 87 -4.77 4.81 -2.34
N LYS A 88 -4.86 5.88 -3.14
CA LYS A 88 -6.16 6.44 -3.54
C LYS A 88 -6.78 5.63 -4.68
N GLU A 89 -6.01 5.35 -5.72
CA GLU A 89 -6.40 4.56 -6.90
C GLU A 89 -5.32 3.52 -7.21
N TYR A 90 -5.75 2.28 -7.43
CA TYR A 90 -4.88 1.19 -7.87
C TYR A 90 -5.27 0.78 -9.30
N SER A 91 -4.28 0.80 -10.21
CA SER A 91 -4.44 0.40 -11.62
C SER A 91 -4.22 -1.09 -11.83
#